data_AF-A0A9D0QUB2-F1
#
_entry.id   AF-A0A9D0QUB2-F1
#
_cell.length_a   1.000
_cell.length_b   1.000
_cell.length_c   1.000
_cell.angle_alpha   90.00
_cell.angle_beta   90.00
_cell.angle_gamma   90.00
#
_symmetry.space_group_name_H-M   'P 1'
#
loop_
_entity.id
_entity.type
_entity.pdbx_description
1 polymer ?
#
loop_
_entity_poly.entity_id
_entity_poly.type
_entity_poly.pdbx_seq_one_letter_code
_entity_poly.pdbx_strand_id
1 'polypeptide(L)'
;MRMNTMDARKLKHEELTALRKRGVMAVQNGESPEDVARILGISRVTIYNWLALYRSGGWDALNANKRGGRKPKLDAKAMEWLYKAITNNTPDQYRFSFVLWTSKLVGKLIEEYFGIKLSKASVCRLLNQLGLSAQRPLWRAYQQSPERVADWIQNEYPAIRARAKREKAEIWFADEAGVRSDAHAGTTWSPKGKTPIVSSTGARFGMNI
;
A
#
# COMPACT_ATOMS: atom_id res chain seq x y z
N MET A 1 5.70 -44.79 -30.43
CA MET A 1 4.43 -44.38 -29.77
C MET A 1 4.71 -43.10 -28.97
N ARG A 2 4.16 -41.94 -29.34
CA ARG A 2 4.36 -40.71 -28.56
C ARG A 2 3.57 -40.85 -27.25
N MET A 3 4.27 -41.06 -26.15
CA MET A 3 3.65 -41.06 -24.82
C MET A 3 3.04 -39.68 -24.56
N ASN A 4 1.78 -39.65 -24.18
CA ASN A 4 1.07 -38.45 -23.78
C ASN A 4 1.67 -37.98 -22.44
N THR A 5 2.64 -37.05 -22.49
CA THR A 5 3.30 -36.53 -21.30
C THR A 5 2.35 -35.62 -20.54
N MET A 6 2.03 -35.99 -19.31
CA MET A 6 1.21 -35.15 -18.43
C MET A 6 2.07 -33.96 -18.00
N ASP A 7 1.67 -32.73 -18.38
CA ASP A 7 2.37 -31.53 -17.93
C ASP A 7 2.03 -31.26 -16.46
N ALA A 8 2.82 -31.85 -15.56
CA ALA A 8 2.69 -31.70 -14.11
C ALA A 8 2.75 -30.25 -13.62
N ARG A 9 3.16 -29.29 -14.47
CA ARG A 9 3.14 -27.84 -14.16
C ARG A 9 1.75 -27.22 -14.22
N LYS A 10 0.79 -27.87 -14.89
CA LYS A 10 -0.61 -27.41 -15.00
C LYS A 10 -1.49 -27.89 -13.84
N LEU A 11 -1.01 -28.83 -13.03
CA LEU A 11 -1.73 -29.38 -11.89
C LEU A 11 -1.83 -28.36 -10.75
N LYS A 12 -2.90 -28.45 -9.97
CA LYS A 12 -3.01 -27.73 -8.69
C LYS A 12 -1.93 -28.22 -7.73
N HIS A 13 -1.56 -27.39 -6.76
CA HIS A 13 -0.49 -27.70 -5.81
C HIS A 13 -0.78 -28.96 -5.00
N GLU A 14 -2.04 -29.19 -4.63
CA GLU A 14 -2.49 -30.41 -3.94
C GLU A 14 -2.33 -31.66 -4.82
N GLU A 15 -2.80 -31.60 -6.07
CA GLU A 15 -2.70 -32.70 -7.05
C GLU A 15 -1.23 -33.04 -7.35
N LEU A 16 -0.39 -32.02 -7.52
CA LEU A 16 1.05 -32.19 -7.74
C LEU A 16 1.73 -32.80 -6.52
N THR A 17 1.33 -32.43 -5.31
CA THR A 17 1.83 -33.02 -4.06
C THR A 17 1.46 -34.50 -3.98
N ALA A 18 0.20 -34.84 -4.24
CA ALA A 18 -0.26 -36.22 -4.26
C ALA A 18 0.44 -37.06 -5.33
N LEU A 19 0.70 -36.50 -6.51
CA LEU A 19 1.45 -37.15 -7.59
C LEU A 19 2.91 -37.42 -7.17
N ARG A 20 3.57 -36.42 -6.57
CA ARG A 20 4.94 -36.55 -6.04
C ARG A 20 5.04 -37.65 -4.98
N LYS A 21 4.13 -37.64 -4.00
CA LYS A 21 4.10 -38.63 -2.92
C LYS A 21 3.84 -40.03 -3.46
N ARG A 22 2.89 -40.21 -4.39
CA ARG A 22 2.66 -41.52 -5.05
C ARG A 22 3.87 -42.02 -5.81
N GLY A 23 4.53 -41.16 -6.58
CA GLY A 23 5.73 -41.54 -7.33
C GLY A 23 6.88 -41.98 -6.42
N VAL A 24 7.15 -41.23 -5.35
CA VAL A 24 8.18 -41.60 -4.38
C VAL A 24 7.81 -42.87 -3.62
N MET A 25 6.54 -43.03 -3.21
CA MET A 25 6.06 -44.21 -2.52
C MET A 25 6.19 -45.49 -3.36
N ALA A 26 5.86 -45.42 -4.66
CA ALA A 26 6.04 -46.56 -5.56
C ALA A 26 7.51 -47.01 -5.64
N VAL A 27 8.45 -46.05 -5.73
CA VAL A 27 9.89 -46.37 -5.72
C VAL A 27 10.34 -46.92 -4.36
N GLN A 28 9.82 -46.40 -3.25
CA GLN A 28 10.10 -46.96 -1.91
C GLN A 28 9.58 -48.40 -1.75
N ASN A 29 8.50 -48.74 -2.46
CA ASN A 29 7.95 -50.10 -2.49
C ASN A 29 8.71 -51.05 -3.43
N GLY A 30 9.80 -50.61 -4.07
CA GLY A 30 10.67 -51.44 -4.89
C GLY A 30 10.47 -51.31 -6.41
N GLU A 31 9.54 -50.46 -6.86
CA GLU A 31 9.33 -50.21 -8.29
C GLU A 31 10.50 -49.43 -8.91
N SER A 32 10.84 -49.75 -10.17
CA SER A 32 11.86 -49.00 -10.91
C SER A 32 11.43 -47.54 -11.12
N PRO A 33 12.30 -46.54 -10.83
CA PRO A 33 12.02 -45.13 -11.11
C PRO A 33 11.63 -44.86 -12.57
N GLU A 34 12.22 -45.59 -13.52
CA GLU A 34 11.91 -45.53 -14.94
C GLU A 34 10.48 -45.93 -15.25
N ASP A 35 10.02 -47.02 -14.65
CA ASP A 35 8.67 -47.55 -14.84
C ASP A 35 7.64 -46.64 -14.18
N VAL A 36 7.93 -46.16 -12.97
CA VAL A 36 7.10 -45.16 -12.29
C VAL A 36 6.96 -43.89 -13.12
N ALA A 37 8.07 -43.39 -13.70
CA ALA A 37 8.02 -42.21 -14.57
C ALA A 37 7.16 -42.44 -15.82
N ARG A 38 7.28 -43.63 -16.44
CA ARG A 38 6.49 -44.03 -17.60
C ARG A 38 5.00 -44.13 -17.29
N ILE A 39 4.64 -44.78 -16.17
CA ILE A 39 3.25 -44.97 -15.72
C ILE A 39 2.60 -43.63 -15.35
N LEU A 40 3.33 -42.76 -14.66
CA LEU A 40 2.85 -41.44 -14.25
C LEU A 40 2.91 -40.39 -15.36
N GLY A 41 3.45 -40.73 -16.55
CA GLY A 41 3.55 -39.81 -17.69
C GLY A 41 4.49 -38.62 -17.47
N ILE A 42 5.50 -38.77 -16.59
CA ILE A 42 6.50 -37.74 -16.25
C ILE A 42 7.88 -38.10 -16.81
N SER A 43 8.80 -37.12 -16.85
CA SER A 43 10.17 -37.39 -17.28
C SER A 43 10.97 -38.16 -16.22
N ARG A 44 11.97 -38.96 -16.66
CA ARG A 44 12.93 -39.61 -15.76
C ARG A 44 13.63 -38.61 -14.83
N VAL A 45 13.98 -37.43 -15.34
CA VAL A 45 14.60 -36.36 -14.54
C VAL A 45 13.66 -35.90 -13.42
N THR A 46 12.35 -35.85 -13.69
CA THR A 46 11.34 -35.43 -12.70
C THR A 46 11.27 -36.40 -11.52
N ILE A 47 11.23 -37.72 -11.77
CA ILE A 47 11.17 -38.70 -10.67
C ILE A 47 12.46 -38.68 -9.83
N TYR A 48 13.63 -38.54 -10.46
CA TYR A 48 14.90 -38.43 -9.72
C TYR A 48 14.97 -37.15 -8.89
N ASN A 49 14.44 -36.03 -9.39
CA ASN A 49 14.34 -34.79 -8.61
C ASN A 49 13.42 -34.97 -7.39
N TRP A 50 12.31 -35.70 -7.51
CA TRP A 50 11.43 -35.97 -6.38
C TRP A 50 12.09 -36.89 -5.35
N LEU A 51 12.81 -37.92 -5.80
CA LEU A 51 13.61 -38.78 -4.92
C LEU A 51 14.71 -37.99 -4.19
N ALA A 52 15.37 -37.06 -4.88
CA ALA A 52 16.36 -36.18 -4.27
C ALA A 52 15.73 -35.24 -3.22
N LEU A 53 14.59 -34.63 -3.52
CA LEU A 53 13.82 -33.82 -2.56
C LEU A 53 13.44 -34.63 -1.33
N TYR A 54 12.91 -35.84 -1.53
CA TYR A 54 12.56 -36.76 -0.45
C TYR A 54 13.78 -37.11 0.43
N ARG A 55 14.92 -37.43 -0.18
CA ARG A 55 16.16 -37.71 0.58
C ARG A 55 16.64 -36.51 1.40
N SER A 56 16.43 -35.29 0.92
CA SER A 56 16.87 -34.07 1.62
C SER A 56 15.94 -33.59 2.73
N GLY A 57 14.64 -33.89 2.66
CA GLY A 57 13.65 -33.28 3.57
C GLY A 57 12.37 -34.08 3.78
N GLY A 58 12.41 -35.39 3.50
CA GLY A 58 11.31 -36.33 3.77
C GLY A 58 10.04 -36.06 2.97
N TRP A 59 8.92 -36.55 3.49
CA TRP A 59 7.60 -36.46 2.84
C TRP A 59 7.10 -35.02 2.70
N ASP A 60 7.49 -34.12 3.61
CA ASP A 60 7.07 -32.72 3.58
C ASP A 60 7.78 -31.91 2.49
N ALA A 61 9.01 -32.27 2.14
CA ALA A 61 9.73 -31.66 1.01
C ALA A 61 9.06 -31.90 -0.35
N LEU A 62 8.17 -32.90 -0.44
CA LEU A 62 7.39 -33.18 -1.65
C LEU A 62 6.20 -32.24 -1.81
N ASN A 63 5.78 -31.54 -0.76
CA ASN A 63 4.67 -30.58 -0.82
C ASN A 63 4.97 -29.49 -1.87
N ALA A 64 4.12 -29.40 -2.88
CA ALA A 64 4.23 -28.37 -3.89
C ALA A 64 3.77 -27.04 -3.27
N ASN A 65 4.71 -26.14 -3.04
CA ASN A 65 4.44 -24.80 -2.58
C ASN A 65 4.59 -23.79 -3.70
N LYS A 66 3.87 -22.66 -3.58
CA LYS A 66 4.04 -21.53 -4.50
C LYS A 66 5.51 -21.12 -4.50
N ARG A 67 6.15 -21.14 -5.66
CA ARG A 67 7.53 -20.66 -5.80
C ARG A 67 7.60 -19.25 -5.24
N GLY A 68 8.50 -19.05 -4.28
CA GLY A 68 8.75 -17.74 -3.69
C GLY A 68 9.14 -16.73 -4.77
N GLY A 69 8.67 -15.49 -4.60
CA GLY A 69 9.14 -14.38 -5.42
C GLY A 69 10.54 -13.93 -5.02
N ARG A 70 11.09 -12.96 -5.76
CA ARG A 70 12.32 -12.28 -5.37
C ARG A 70 12.14 -11.68 -3.97
N LYS A 71 13.12 -11.91 -3.09
CA LYS A 71 13.12 -11.32 -1.74
C LYS A 71 12.91 -9.79 -1.83
N PRO A 72 12.03 -9.19 -1.00
CA PRO A 72 11.87 -7.74 -0.94
C PRO A 72 13.20 -7.05 -0.67
N LYS A 73 13.38 -5.84 -1.22
CA LYS A 73 14.60 -5.05 -0.98
C LYS A 73 14.60 -4.38 0.40
N LEU A 74 13.42 -4.04 0.92
CA LEU A 74 13.27 -3.49 2.27
C LEU A 74 12.98 -4.62 3.25
N ASP A 75 13.60 -4.56 4.41
CA ASP A 75 13.33 -5.45 5.53
C ASP A 75 12.10 -4.99 6.32
N ALA A 76 11.67 -5.82 7.28
CA ALA A 76 10.49 -5.53 8.09
C ALA A 76 10.63 -4.24 8.91
N LYS A 77 11.84 -3.97 9.42
CA LYS A 77 12.12 -2.77 10.23
C LYS A 77 12.04 -1.49 9.39
N ALA A 78 12.59 -1.48 8.17
CA ALA A 78 12.47 -0.35 7.26
C ALA A 78 11.02 -0.10 6.86
N MET A 79 10.23 -1.17 6.65
CA MET A 79 8.80 -1.06 6.34
C MET A 79 8.01 -0.43 7.49
N GLU A 80 8.26 -0.86 8.73
CA GLU A 80 7.61 -0.29 9.92
C GLU A 80 8.01 1.17 10.14
N TRP A 81 9.30 1.48 10.00
CA TRP A 81 9.81 2.85 10.10
C TRP A 81 9.16 3.76 9.05
N LEU A 82 9.06 3.29 7.81
CA LEU A 82 8.46 4.04 6.71
C LEU A 82 6.97 4.33 6.97
N TYR A 83 6.24 3.34 7.50
CA TYR A 83 4.85 3.54 7.89
C TYR A 83 4.73 4.67 8.93
N LYS A 84 5.50 4.59 10.02
CA LYS A 84 5.49 5.62 11.08
C LYS A 84 5.90 7.01 10.54
N ALA A 85 6.88 7.07 9.67
CA ALA A 85 7.33 8.30 9.03
C ALA A 85 6.20 8.98 8.23
N ILE A 86 5.39 8.21 7.52
CA ILE A 86 4.28 8.75 6.71
C ILE A 86 3.06 9.09 7.57
N THR A 87 2.77 8.33 8.63
CA THR A 87 1.56 8.53 9.44
C THR A 87 1.70 9.60 10.50
N ASN A 88 2.89 9.73 11.10
CA ASN A 88 3.08 10.57 12.29
C ASN A 88 3.69 11.92 11.94
N ASN A 89 4.33 12.01 10.77
CA ASN A 89 5.11 13.17 10.38
C ASN A 89 4.70 13.67 9.01
N THR A 90 5.05 14.92 8.74
CA THR A 90 4.86 15.58 7.45
C THR A 90 6.20 15.68 6.72
N PRO A 91 6.22 15.76 5.37
CA PRO A 91 7.48 15.71 4.63
C PRO A 91 8.46 16.88 4.91
N ASP A 92 7.96 18.03 5.37
CA ASP A 92 8.76 19.16 5.83
C ASP A 92 9.68 18.80 7.00
N GLN A 93 9.26 17.88 7.88
CA GLN A 93 10.08 17.37 8.98
C GLN A 93 11.28 16.54 8.46
N TYR A 94 11.19 16.07 7.22
CA TYR A 94 12.26 15.36 6.51
C TYR A 94 12.97 16.27 5.50
N ARG A 95 12.92 17.59 5.69
CA ARG A 95 13.58 18.61 4.85
C ARG A 95 13.08 18.65 3.41
N PHE A 96 11.91 18.11 3.12
CA PHE A 96 11.27 18.28 1.82
C PHE A 96 10.42 19.55 1.79
N SER A 97 10.54 20.37 0.74
CA SER A 97 9.79 21.63 0.60
C SER A 97 8.28 21.46 0.33
N PHE A 98 7.75 20.24 0.41
CA PHE A 98 6.38 19.91 0.03
C PHE A 98 5.62 19.32 1.21
N VAL A 99 4.37 19.71 1.42
CA VAL A 99 3.58 19.28 2.60
C VAL A 99 2.88 17.92 2.38
N LEU A 100 2.84 17.42 1.14
CA LEU A 100 2.13 16.19 0.78
C LEU A 100 3.09 15.01 0.55
N TRP A 101 2.78 13.86 1.13
CA TRP A 101 3.46 12.61 0.85
C TRP A 101 3.07 12.14 -0.56
N THR A 102 3.95 12.36 -1.53
CA THR A 102 3.82 11.81 -2.89
C THR A 102 4.66 10.56 -3.06
N SER A 103 4.30 9.68 -4.00
CA SER A 103 5.10 8.46 -4.27
C SER A 103 6.54 8.77 -4.70
N LYS A 104 6.78 9.90 -5.36
CA LYS A 104 8.13 10.35 -5.72
C LYS A 104 8.93 10.74 -4.48
N LEU A 105 8.31 11.48 -3.57
CA LEU A 105 8.94 11.95 -2.35
C LEU A 105 9.20 10.80 -1.38
N VAL A 106 8.27 9.86 -1.24
CA VAL A 106 8.50 8.60 -0.52
C VAL A 106 9.66 7.81 -1.14
N GLY A 107 9.75 7.75 -2.46
CA GLY A 107 10.89 7.12 -3.15
C GLY A 107 12.24 7.76 -2.79
N LYS A 108 12.30 9.09 -2.74
CA LYS A 108 13.49 9.83 -2.28
C LYS A 108 13.82 9.55 -0.82
N LEU A 109 12.82 9.58 0.06
CA LEU A 109 13.00 9.26 1.48
C LEU A 109 13.61 7.86 1.66
N ILE A 110 13.14 6.86 0.90
CA ILE A 110 13.70 5.49 0.96
C ILE A 110 15.14 5.46 0.46
N GLU A 111 15.46 6.22 -0.59
CA GLU A 111 16.82 6.32 -1.13
C GLU A 111 17.78 6.98 -0.13
N GLU A 112 17.36 8.06 0.54
CA GLU A 112 18.18 8.79 1.52
C GLU A 112 18.43 7.98 2.80
N TYR A 113 17.42 7.29 3.34
CA TYR A 113 17.53 6.60 4.63
C TYR A 113 18.05 5.15 4.51
N PHE A 114 17.79 4.49 3.38
CA PHE A 114 18.13 3.07 3.22
C PHE A 114 19.06 2.79 2.04
N GLY A 115 19.39 3.79 1.20
CA GLY A 115 20.22 3.59 0.01
C GLY A 115 19.55 2.75 -1.09
N ILE A 116 18.24 2.53 -0.99
CA ILE A 116 17.51 1.63 -1.89
C ILE A 116 16.71 2.44 -2.91
N LYS A 117 17.11 2.37 -4.17
CA LYS A 117 16.34 2.93 -5.27
C LYS A 117 15.17 2.03 -5.66
N LEU A 118 13.96 2.58 -5.56
CA LEU A 118 12.72 1.94 -5.99
C LEU A 118 12.07 2.72 -7.14
N SER A 119 11.47 2.00 -8.08
CA SER A 119 10.63 2.62 -9.10
C SER A 119 9.33 3.16 -8.48
N LYS A 120 8.72 4.19 -9.09
CA LYS A 120 7.42 4.74 -8.66
C LYS A 120 6.37 3.63 -8.45
N ALA A 121 6.28 2.67 -9.38
CA ALA A 121 5.34 1.55 -9.28
C ALA A 121 5.64 0.64 -8.07
N SER A 122 6.91 0.42 -7.74
CA SER A 122 7.31 -0.35 -6.56
C SER A 122 6.98 0.37 -5.27
N VAL A 123 7.16 1.69 -5.24
CA VAL A 123 6.77 2.52 -4.09
C VAL A 123 5.26 2.49 -3.90
N CYS A 124 4.45 2.68 -4.96
CA CYS A 124 3.00 2.60 -4.84
C CYS A 124 2.53 1.22 -4.34
N ARG A 125 3.12 0.13 -4.86
CA ARG A 125 2.81 -1.24 -4.41
C ARG A 125 3.19 -1.45 -2.93
N LEU A 126 4.35 -0.94 -2.51
CA LEU A 126 4.80 -0.99 -1.12
C LEU A 126 3.81 -0.24 -0.21
N LEU A 127 3.42 0.99 -0.57
CA LEU A 127 2.50 1.79 0.22
C LEU A 127 1.11 1.14 0.35
N ASN A 128 0.60 0.55 -0.73
CA ASN A 128 -0.64 -0.23 -0.68
C ASN A 128 -0.52 -1.45 0.25
N GLN A 129 0.63 -2.14 0.23
CA GLN A 129 0.88 -3.28 1.12
C GLN A 129 0.95 -2.86 2.59
N LEU A 130 1.39 -1.63 2.88
CA LEU A 130 1.40 -1.02 4.21
C LEU A 130 0.01 -0.48 4.65
N GLY A 131 -1.04 -0.68 3.85
CA GLY A 131 -2.39 -0.18 4.17
C GLY A 131 -2.57 1.33 3.99
N LEU A 132 -1.65 1.99 3.28
CA LEU A 132 -1.75 3.39 2.93
C LEU A 132 -2.47 3.53 1.58
N SER A 133 -3.18 4.64 1.38
CA SER A 133 -3.78 5.00 0.09
C SER A 133 -3.57 6.48 -0.23
N ALA A 134 -3.53 6.81 -1.52
CA ALA A 134 -3.51 8.20 -1.98
C ALA A 134 -4.91 8.81 -1.78
N GLN A 135 -5.02 9.80 -0.90
CA GLN A 135 -6.27 10.45 -0.53
C GLN A 135 -6.18 11.96 -0.77
N ARG A 136 -7.33 12.58 -1.06
CA ARG A 136 -7.42 14.05 -1.14
C ARG A 136 -7.46 14.60 0.28
N PRO A 137 -6.50 15.46 0.67
CA PRO A 137 -6.52 16.03 2.00
C PRO A 137 -7.62 17.08 2.13
N LEU A 138 -8.13 17.20 3.36
CA LEU A 138 -8.92 18.35 3.77
C LEU A 138 -7.95 19.46 4.14
N TRP A 139 -8.06 20.59 3.45
CA TRP A 139 -7.26 21.77 3.71
C TRP A 139 -7.93 22.59 4.79
N ARG A 140 -7.25 22.77 5.92
CA ARG A 140 -7.70 23.66 6.99
C ARG A 140 -6.78 24.88 7.02
N ALA A 141 -7.36 26.07 6.93
CA ALA A 141 -6.61 27.31 7.04
C ALA A 141 -6.06 27.45 8.47
N TYR A 142 -4.75 27.65 8.59
CA TYR A 142 -4.06 27.85 9.88
C TYR A 142 -4.59 29.06 10.68
N GLN A 143 -5.22 30.02 10.01
CA GLN A 143 -5.70 31.28 10.60
C GLN A 143 -7.01 31.14 11.39
N GLN A 144 -7.64 29.97 11.41
CA GLN A 144 -8.84 29.75 12.22
C GLN A 144 -8.45 29.64 13.70
N SER A 145 -8.66 30.70 14.48
CA SER A 145 -8.63 30.61 15.94
C SER A 145 -9.90 29.85 16.39
N PRO A 146 -9.77 28.60 16.88
CA PRO A 146 -10.94 27.81 17.28
C PRO A 146 -11.70 28.47 18.44
N GLU A 147 -10.95 29.16 19.31
CA GLU A 147 -11.47 29.93 20.43
C GLU A 147 -12.34 31.11 19.96
N ARG A 148 -11.86 31.87 18.97
CA ARG A 148 -12.62 33.01 18.42
C ARG A 148 -13.88 32.58 17.69
N VAL A 149 -13.84 31.43 17.01
CA VAL A 149 -15.03 30.83 16.37
C VAL A 149 -16.04 30.37 17.42
N ALA A 150 -15.58 29.72 18.49
CA ALA A 150 -16.44 29.29 19.59
C ALA A 150 -17.10 30.49 20.29
N ASP A 151 -16.31 31.53 20.58
CA ASP A 151 -16.78 32.77 21.20
C ASP A 151 -17.82 33.48 20.32
N TRP A 152 -17.58 33.58 19.01
CA TRP A 152 -18.52 34.18 18.08
C TRP A 152 -19.85 33.41 18.00
N ILE A 153 -19.81 32.07 17.98
CA ILE A 153 -21.03 31.23 17.94
C ILE A 153 -21.82 31.33 19.25
N GLN A 154 -21.13 31.37 20.39
CA GLN A 154 -21.78 31.35 21.70
C GLN A 154 -22.26 32.74 22.15
N ASN A 155 -21.52 33.80 21.82
CA ASN A 155 -21.74 35.13 22.38
C ASN A 155 -22.19 36.14 21.32
N GLU A 156 -21.42 36.32 20.25
CA GLU A 156 -21.69 37.40 19.28
C GLU A 156 -22.91 37.12 18.39
N TYR A 157 -23.02 35.92 17.82
CA TYR A 157 -24.12 35.59 16.90
C TYR A 157 -25.50 35.61 17.58
N PRO A 158 -25.69 35.07 18.80
CA PRO A 158 -26.96 35.20 19.51
C PRO A 158 -27.34 36.67 19.81
N ALA A 159 -26.35 37.53 20.11
CA ALA A 159 -26.59 38.96 20.33
C ALA A 159 -27.02 39.67 19.03
N ILE A 160 -26.35 39.38 17.91
CA ILE A 160 -26.71 39.89 16.58
C ILE A 160 -28.11 39.43 16.19
N ARG A 161 -28.43 38.15 16.43
CA ARG A 161 -29.76 37.58 16.15
C ARG A 161 -30.86 38.20 17.00
N ALA A 162 -30.60 38.44 18.28
CA ALA A 162 -31.54 39.11 19.18
C ALA A 162 -31.78 40.56 18.75
N ARG A 163 -30.73 41.26 18.30
CA ARG A 163 -30.83 42.61 17.75
C ARG A 163 -31.65 42.64 16.46
N ALA A 164 -31.34 41.76 15.50
CA ALA A 164 -32.08 41.65 14.24
C ALA A 164 -33.58 41.39 14.47
N LYS A 165 -33.92 40.53 15.44
CA LYS A 165 -35.31 40.26 15.82
C LYS A 165 -36.03 41.49 16.39
N ARG A 166 -35.35 42.32 17.19
CA ARG A 166 -35.92 43.58 17.74
C ARG A 166 -36.13 44.63 16.66
N GLU A 167 -35.18 44.75 15.74
CA GLU A 167 -35.20 45.76 14.68
C GLU A 167 -36.00 45.31 13.45
N LYS A 168 -36.59 44.10 13.47
CA LYS A 168 -37.25 43.45 12.32
C LYS A 168 -36.34 43.45 11.07
N ALA A 169 -35.04 43.25 11.28
CA ALA A 169 -34.02 43.24 10.24
C ALA A 169 -33.66 41.80 9.83
N GLU A 170 -33.18 41.65 8.61
CA GLU A 170 -32.63 40.39 8.09
C GLU A 170 -31.11 40.38 8.23
N ILE A 171 -30.55 39.20 8.53
CA ILE A 171 -29.10 39.02 8.62
C ILE A 171 -28.61 38.44 7.30
N TRP A 172 -27.79 39.22 6.60
CA TRP A 172 -27.11 38.79 5.39
C TRP A 172 -25.66 38.48 5.72
N PHE A 173 -25.21 37.29 5.31
CA PHE A 173 -23.81 36.92 5.33
C PHE A 173 -23.26 37.11 3.93
N ALA A 174 -22.33 38.05 3.79
CA ALA A 174 -21.57 38.25 2.57
C ALA A 174 -20.15 37.74 2.81
N ASP A 175 -19.63 36.99 1.85
CA ASP A 175 -18.24 36.54 1.83
C ASP A 175 -17.69 36.78 0.42
N GLU A 176 -16.39 37.04 0.32
CA GLU A 176 -15.72 37.21 -0.96
C GLU A 176 -15.43 35.84 -1.60
N ALA A 177 -16.00 35.61 -2.78
CA ALA A 177 -15.72 34.40 -3.54
C ALA A 177 -14.43 34.57 -4.36
N GLY A 178 -13.33 33.99 -3.88
CA GLY A 178 -12.09 33.91 -4.66
C GLY A 178 -12.21 32.95 -5.85
N VAL A 179 -12.37 33.48 -7.07
CA VAL A 179 -12.29 32.69 -8.30
C VAL A 179 -10.83 32.42 -8.64
N ARG A 180 -10.47 31.15 -8.82
CA ARG A 180 -9.12 30.69 -9.16
C ARG A 180 -9.12 29.93 -10.47
N SER A 181 -8.02 30.03 -11.23
CA SER A 181 -7.81 29.18 -12.42
C SER A 181 -7.10 27.86 -12.10
N ASP A 182 -6.49 27.73 -10.91
CA ASP A 182 -5.74 26.55 -10.49
C ASP A 182 -6.53 25.65 -9.51
N ALA A 183 -6.70 24.38 -9.90
CA ALA A 183 -7.31 23.38 -9.06
C ALA A 183 -6.33 22.92 -7.97
N HIS A 184 -6.74 23.02 -6.71
CA HIS A 184 -5.99 22.45 -5.60
C HIS A 184 -6.16 20.93 -5.56
N ALA A 185 -5.43 20.24 -6.44
CA ALA A 185 -5.64 18.83 -6.74
C ALA A 185 -4.40 17.98 -6.40
N GLY A 186 -3.98 17.99 -5.14
CA GLY A 186 -2.95 17.08 -4.64
C GLY A 186 -3.57 15.89 -3.91
N THR A 187 -3.08 14.67 -4.16
CA THR A 187 -3.31 13.52 -3.27
C THR A 187 -2.09 13.30 -2.39
N THR A 188 -2.30 12.98 -1.12
CA THR A 188 -1.25 12.55 -0.19
C THR A 188 -1.48 11.11 0.24
N TRP A 189 -0.40 10.36 0.43
CA TRP A 189 -0.48 9.02 1.01
C TRP A 189 -0.79 9.11 2.51
N SER A 190 -1.86 8.45 2.94
CA SER A 190 -2.29 8.38 4.35
C SER A 190 -2.94 7.03 4.65
N PRO A 191 -3.15 6.67 5.93
CA PRO A 191 -3.86 5.45 6.30
C PRO A 191 -5.22 5.36 5.62
N LYS A 192 -5.52 4.20 5.01
CA LYS A 192 -6.77 3.97 4.31
C LYS A 192 -7.98 4.26 5.22
N GLY A 193 -8.89 5.12 4.75
CA GLY A 193 -10.11 5.48 5.49
C GLY A 193 -9.94 6.62 6.50
N LYS A 194 -8.74 7.18 6.67
CA LYS A 194 -8.50 8.39 7.47
C LYS A 194 -8.16 9.56 6.56
N THR A 195 -9.11 10.46 6.38
CA THR A 195 -8.92 11.66 5.56
C THR A 195 -7.80 12.52 6.15
N PRO A 196 -6.70 12.75 5.42
CA PRO A 196 -5.57 13.51 5.94
C PRO A 196 -5.96 14.99 6.03
N ILE A 197 -5.66 15.62 7.16
CA ILE A 197 -5.83 17.07 7.35
C ILE A 197 -4.48 17.70 7.09
N VAL A 198 -4.42 18.63 6.15
CA VAL A 198 -3.21 19.38 5.84
C VAL A 198 -3.43 20.83 6.26
N SER A 199 -2.63 21.27 7.22
CA SER A 199 -2.58 22.66 7.65
C SER A 199 -1.77 23.45 6.64
N SER A 200 -2.37 24.50 6.08
CA SER A 200 -1.68 25.43 5.20
C SER A 200 -1.86 26.84 5.73
N THR A 201 -0.78 27.63 5.69
CA THR A 201 -0.86 29.08 5.87
C THR A 201 -1.77 29.62 4.77
N GLY A 202 -2.92 30.17 5.17
CA GLY A 202 -3.86 30.84 4.26
C GLY A 202 -3.28 32.11 3.62
N ALA A 203 -2.09 32.56 4.05
CA ALA A 203 -1.37 33.67 3.45
C ALA A 203 -0.92 33.29 2.03
N ARG A 204 -1.69 33.76 1.04
CA ARG A 204 -1.34 33.71 -0.37
C ARG A 204 -1.15 35.13 -0.86
N PHE A 205 -0.04 35.36 -1.57
CA PHE A 205 0.15 36.57 -2.35
C PHE A 205 -0.84 36.55 -3.52
N GLY A 206 -1.93 37.29 -3.38
CA GLY A 206 -2.80 37.68 -4.49
C GLY A 206 -2.47 39.13 -4.86
N MET A 207 -2.22 39.39 -6.14
CA MET A 207 -2.23 40.76 -6.63
C MET A 207 -3.70 41.14 -6.81
N ASN A 208 -4.18 42.12 -6.04
CA ASN A 208 -5.51 42.66 -6.24
C ASN A 208 -5.56 43.39 -7.58
N ILE A 209 -6.57 43.09 -8.39
CA ILE A 209 -7.05 43.97 -9.46
C ILE A 209 -8.33 44.60 -8.96
#